data_AF-A0A292PQE5-F1
#
_entry.id   AF-A0A292PQE5-F1
#
_cell.length_a   1.000
_cell.length_b   1.000
_cell.length_c   1.000
_cell.angle_alpha   90.00
_cell.angle_beta   90.00
_cell.angle_gamma   90.00
#
_symmetry.space_group_name_H-M   'P 1'
#
loop_
_entity.id
_entity.type
_entity.pdbx_description
1 polymer ?
#
loop_
_entity_poly.entity_id
_entity_poly.type
_entity_poly.pdbx_seq_one_letter_code
_entity_poly.pdbx_strand_id
1 'polypeptide(L)'
;MPIYRNLTSPMPGIAFFNHGASPSTSMTSIIPLDSKHPAPKRRWSSNRSSSETDRPRLPIRTMHKGSSGRGGPKGFIESPADIAMTIESPPLVCYGPPRESTGALLSGIMKLEVKETEQTFEAFTVRLLADVLTRKPVSAHCPDCTTSVSELHRWSLINEPVVLRKGTHTYPFSYLLPGHLPASNTNALSRIAYCIYATATTIKGVEIKFERPITLQRAVLPGLDKHSTRVFPPTNLSANITLPPVVHPGGDFPLQIRLDGVLSKARTSRWRLKKLTWRIDETSRVVSPACKQHSSKLGGDGKGLLHDDVRTVGSGEVKTGWKSDFTGTDGKIEVEFNAGIPAHAGAACDVDSPCGISVTHNLVVELIVAEEHCPIPPSKVVNPTGAARVLRMQLHLLVTERSGLGISWDEESPPVYENVPVSPPSYGTVLEVEGEAGVALFSPPVYHEA
;
A
#
# COMPACT_ATOMS: atom_id res chain seq x y z
N MET A 1 -21.98 -45.29 24.30
CA MET A 1 -22.53 -45.64 25.61
C MET A 1 -21.39 -45.67 26.64
N PRO A 2 -21.42 -44.75 27.61
CA PRO A 2 -20.44 -44.60 28.69
C PRO A 2 -20.90 -45.27 29.99
N ILE A 3 -20.03 -45.38 30.99
CA ILE A 3 -20.46 -45.58 32.40
C ILE A 3 -19.82 -44.49 33.28
N TYR A 4 -20.73 -43.75 33.90
CA TYR A 4 -20.56 -42.68 34.88
C TYR A 4 -19.99 -43.16 36.22
N ARG A 5 -19.30 -42.25 36.92
CA ARG A 5 -19.51 -42.06 38.37
C ARG A 5 -19.55 -40.57 38.71
N ASN A 6 -20.73 -40.13 39.12
CA ASN A 6 -21.01 -38.87 39.80
C ASN A 6 -20.57 -38.96 41.27
N LEU A 7 -20.02 -37.87 41.81
CA LEU A 7 -20.19 -37.50 43.22
C LEU A 7 -20.37 -35.98 43.32
N THR A 8 -21.36 -35.62 44.13
CA THR A 8 -22.00 -34.31 44.31
C THR A 8 -21.23 -33.36 45.23
N SER A 9 -21.61 -32.08 45.14
CA SER A 9 -21.07 -30.84 45.73
C SER A 9 -21.09 -30.76 47.28
N PRO A 10 -20.52 -29.70 47.92
CA PRO A 10 -21.15 -28.36 47.96
C PRO A 10 -20.21 -27.14 47.81
N MET A 11 -20.80 -26.01 47.42
CA MET A 11 -20.23 -24.65 47.41
C MET A 11 -19.84 -24.14 48.81
N PRO A 12 -18.91 -23.16 48.88
CA PRO A 12 -19.33 -21.85 49.39
C PRO A 12 -18.68 -20.63 48.70
N GLY A 13 -19.47 -19.58 48.54
CA GLY A 13 -19.16 -18.21 49.03
C GLY A 13 -18.05 -17.39 48.39
N ILE A 14 -18.44 -16.54 47.43
CA ILE A 14 -18.08 -15.12 47.21
C ILE A 14 -16.78 -14.60 47.88
N ALA A 15 -15.81 -14.19 47.06
CA ALA A 15 -14.97 -13.01 47.30
C ALA A 15 -14.48 -12.42 45.97
N PHE A 16 -14.83 -11.16 45.73
CA PHE A 16 -14.34 -10.32 44.63
C PHE A 16 -12.88 -9.90 44.91
N PHE A 17 -11.95 -10.16 43.98
CA PHE A 17 -10.69 -9.42 43.88
C PHE A 17 -10.25 -9.26 42.42
N ASN A 18 -9.93 -8.01 42.07
CA ASN A 18 -9.49 -7.52 40.76
C ASN A 18 -8.29 -8.30 40.20
N HIS A 19 -8.39 -8.73 38.94
CA HIS A 19 -7.23 -9.11 38.14
C HIS A 19 -6.51 -7.86 37.60
N GLY A 20 -5.25 -7.74 37.96
CA GLY A 20 -4.30 -6.81 37.37
C GLY A 20 -3.63 -7.32 36.11
N ALA A 21 -2.96 -6.37 35.46
CA ALA A 21 -1.80 -6.48 34.58
C ALA A 21 -1.99 -7.21 33.23
N SER A 22 -2.28 -6.42 32.21
CA SER A 22 -1.99 -6.73 30.80
C SER A 22 -0.48 -6.79 30.54
N PRO A 23 0.02 -7.69 29.66
CA PRO A 23 1.43 -7.81 29.37
C PRO A 23 1.91 -6.69 28.42
N SER A 24 2.97 -6.00 28.84
CA SER A 24 3.67 -4.94 28.11
C SER A 24 4.43 -5.48 26.90
N THR A 25 4.11 -4.98 25.71
CA THR A 25 4.95 -5.07 24.52
C THR A 25 6.17 -4.16 24.67
N SER A 26 7.34 -4.69 24.34
CA SER A 26 8.64 -4.05 24.45
C SER A 26 8.73 -2.82 23.54
N MET A 27 8.97 -1.66 24.16
CA MET A 27 9.26 -0.41 23.47
C MET A 27 10.64 -0.44 22.83
N THR A 28 10.72 -0.25 21.52
CA THR A 28 11.94 0.14 20.83
C THR A 28 12.32 1.55 21.29
N SER A 29 13.52 1.70 21.88
CA SER A 29 13.98 3.01 22.36
C SER A 29 14.41 3.88 21.19
N ILE A 30 13.54 4.81 20.81
CA ILE A 30 13.82 5.90 19.86
C ILE A 30 14.54 7.00 20.64
N ILE A 31 15.74 7.39 20.21
CA ILE A 31 16.45 8.56 20.75
C ILE A 31 16.11 9.74 19.84
N PRO A 32 15.42 10.80 20.32
CA PRO A 32 15.36 12.07 19.63
C PRO A 32 16.66 12.84 19.91
N LEU A 33 17.31 13.34 18.88
CA LEU A 33 18.41 14.30 19.04
C LEU A 33 17.82 15.67 19.41
N ASP A 34 18.05 16.05 20.66
CA ASP A 34 17.75 17.36 21.23
C ASP A 34 18.61 18.43 20.54
N SER A 35 17.99 19.46 19.95
CA SER A 35 18.69 20.56 19.28
C SER A 35 18.12 21.90 19.75
N LYS A 36 18.62 22.36 20.90
CA LYS A 36 18.54 23.77 21.30
C LYS A 36 19.51 24.57 20.42
N HIS A 37 19.02 25.40 19.49
CA HIS A 37 19.57 26.71 19.12
C HIS A 37 18.68 27.41 18.07
N PRO A 38 18.67 28.77 18.04
CA PRO A 38 17.54 29.55 17.54
C PRO A 38 17.48 29.72 16.03
N ALA A 39 16.26 29.94 15.53
CA ALA A 39 15.92 30.13 14.13
C ALA A 39 16.63 31.34 13.47
N PRO A 40 17.18 31.19 12.25
CA PRO A 40 17.58 32.34 11.45
C PRO A 40 16.38 32.88 10.65
N LYS A 41 16.13 34.18 10.81
CA LYS A 41 15.21 34.98 10.00
C LYS A 41 15.65 34.93 8.52
N ARG A 42 14.80 34.42 7.61
CA ARG A 42 15.02 34.60 6.16
C ARG A 42 14.25 35.82 5.66
N ARG A 43 15.03 36.76 5.15
CA ARG A 43 14.64 37.96 4.42
C ARG A 43 14.31 37.56 2.98
N TRP A 44 13.15 38.00 2.49
CA TRP A 44 12.76 37.91 1.09
C TRP A 44 13.64 38.84 0.26
N SER A 45 14.23 38.34 -0.82
CA SER A 45 14.71 39.19 -1.91
C SER A 45 14.41 38.54 -3.25
N SER A 46 13.84 39.34 -4.12
CA SER A 46 13.32 39.03 -5.45
C SER A 46 14.41 39.11 -6.53
N ASN A 47 14.21 38.30 -7.57
CA ASN A 47 14.71 38.40 -8.95
C ASN A 47 16.22 38.39 -9.22
N ARG A 48 16.68 37.36 -9.94
CA ARG A 48 17.20 37.52 -11.31
C ARG A 48 17.37 36.17 -12.02
N SER A 49 16.96 36.17 -13.27
CA SER A 49 17.19 35.18 -14.32
C SER A 49 18.68 34.96 -14.60
N SER A 50 19.07 33.72 -14.87
CA SER A 50 20.13 33.37 -15.81
C SER A 50 20.01 31.91 -16.23
N SER A 51 20.47 31.68 -17.45
CA SER A 51 20.38 30.51 -18.31
C SER A 51 21.35 29.39 -17.94
N GLU A 52 21.16 28.28 -18.66
CA GLU A 52 22.17 27.27 -19.01
C GLU A 52 22.53 26.16 -18.01
N THR A 53 22.04 24.97 -18.39
CA THR A 53 22.83 23.74 -18.58
C THR A 53 23.98 23.48 -17.61
N ASP A 54 23.72 22.68 -16.57
CA ASP A 54 24.47 21.45 -16.33
C ASP A 54 23.86 20.64 -15.17
N ARG A 55 23.42 19.41 -15.44
CA ARG A 55 23.20 18.40 -14.40
C ARG A 55 23.71 17.05 -14.90
N PRO A 56 24.62 16.37 -14.16
CA PRO A 56 25.13 15.08 -14.56
C PRO A 56 24.06 14.00 -14.41
N ARG A 57 23.66 13.40 -15.53
CA ARG A 57 22.82 12.20 -15.59
C ARG A 57 23.69 10.98 -15.26
N LEU A 58 23.38 10.27 -14.18
CA LEU A 58 23.94 8.94 -13.92
C LEU A 58 23.30 7.93 -14.89
N PRO A 59 24.08 7.04 -15.54
CA PRO A 59 23.55 6.19 -16.59
C PRO A 59 22.77 5.02 -16.00
N ILE A 60 21.48 4.98 -16.33
CA ILE A 60 20.64 3.79 -16.32
C ILE A 60 21.23 2.82 -17.37
N ARG A 61 21.69 1.65 -16.93
CA ARG A 61 22.12 0.57 -17.83
C ARG A 61 20.90 -0.06 -18.51
N THR A 62 20.47 0.52 -19.62
CA THR A 62 19.62 -0.12 -20.63
C THR A 62 20.52 -0.60 -21.77
N MET A 63 20.73 -1.90 -21.89
CA MET A 63 21.39 -2.47 -23.08
C MET A 63 20.38 -2.58 -24.22
N HIS A 64 20.44 -1.63 -25.16
CA HIS A 64 19.84 -1.78 -26.48
C HIS A 64 20.89 -2.31 -27.47
N LYS A 65 20.48 -3.33 -28.24
CA LYS A 65 21.20 -3.89 -29.40
C LYS A 65 21.45 -2.80 -30.46
N GLY A 66 22.68 -2.73 -30.96
CA GLY A 66 23.06 -1.98 -32.16
C GLY A 66 24.50 -2.29 -32.55
N SER A 67 24.69 -2.95 -33.68
CA SER A 67 25.94 -3.51 -34.18
C SER A 67 26.79 -2.52 -34.98
N SER A 68 28.10 -2.63 -34.87
CA SER A 68 29.03 -2.75 -36.01
C SER A 68 30.48 -2.75 -35.51
N GLY A 69 31.10 -3.92 -35.54
CA GLY A 69 32.51 -4.09 -35.21
C GLY A 69 32.95 -5.47 -35.65
N ARG A 70 33.66 -5.55 -36.77
CA ARG A 70 34.25 -6.77 -37.30
C ARG A 70 35.23 -7.33 -36.26
N GLY A 71 34.92 -8.49 -35.70
CA GLY A 71 35.79 -9.29 -34.84
C GLY A 71 35.40 -10.75 -34.97
N GLY A 72 36.39 -11.64 -35.10
CA GLY A 72 36.24 -13.06 -35.41
C GLY A 72 35.35 -13.86 -34.44
N PRO A 73 35.07 -15.13 -34.75
CA PRO A 73 34.06 -15.92 -34.06
C PRO A 73 34.49 -16.18 -32.60
N LYS A 74 33.99 -15.36 -31.68
CA LYS A 74 33.91 -15.74 -30.27
C LYS A 74 32.82 -16.80 -30.20
N GLY A 75 33.21 -18.04 -29.90
CA GLY A 75 32.26 -19.12 -29.64
C GLY A 75 31.25 -18.65 -28.60
N PHE A 76 30.00 -18.50 -29.04
CA PHE A 76 28.88 -18.35 -28.12
C PHE A 76 28.73 -19.69 -27.41
N ILE A 77 29.00 -19.72 -26.10
CA ILE A 77 28.54 -20.84 -25.27
C ILE A 77 27.03 -20.65 -25.19
N GLU A 78 26.29 -21.40 -25.98
CA GLU A 78 24.82 -21.44 -25.89
C GLU A 78 24.43 -22.01 -24.52
N SER A 79 23.51 -21.32 -23.84
CA SER A 79 22.96 -21.84 -22.58
C SER A 79 22.24 -23.16 -22.85
N PRO A 80 22.45 -24.23 -22.05
CA PRO A 80 21.85 -25.54 -22.31
C PRO A 80 20.33 -25.54 -22.18
N ALA A 81 19.76 -24.55 -21.48
CA ALA A 81 18.33 -24.30 -21.38
C ALA A 81 18.02 -22.82 -21.09
N ASP A 82 16.75 -22.44 -21.24
CA ASP A 82 16.21 -21.15 -20.81
C ASP A 82 15.05 -21.36 -19.82
N ILE A 83 14.82 -20.38 -18.95
CA ILE A 83 13.71 -20.39 -18.00
C ILE A 83 12.76 -19.25 -18.36
N ALA A 84 11.46 -19.55 -18.40
CA ALA A 84 10.39 -18.59 -18.60
C ALA A 84 9.27 -18.82 -17.59
N MET A 85 8.42 -17.81 -17.38
CA MET A 85 7.31 -17.89 -16.43
C MET A 85 6.05 -17.28 -17.02
N THR A 86 4.90 -17.91 -16.75
CA THR A 86 3.57 -17.39 -17.05
C THR A 86 2.81 -17.24 -15.74
N ILE A 87 2.26 -16.05 -15.46
CA ILE A 87 1.37 -15.82 -14.32
C ILE A 87 -0.05 -16.09 -14.81
N GLU A 88 -0.79 -16.89 -14.05
CA GLU A 88 -2.19 -17.25 -14.33
C GLU A 88 -3.15 -16.61 -13.33
N SER A 89 -2.67 -16.19 -12.17
CA SER A 89 -3.48 -15.49 -11.18
C SER A 89 -3.87 -14.07 -11.62
N PRO A 90 -4.96 -13.52 -11.05
CA PRO A 90 -5.29 -12.10 -11.17
C PRO A 90 -4.15 -11.18 -10.68
N PRO A 91 -4.25 -9.85 -10.94
CA PRO A 91 -3.36 -8.87 -10.33
C PRO A 91 -3.30 -9.04 -8.81
N LEU A 92 -2.10 -8.93 -8.25
CA LEU A 92 -1.89 -9.18 -6.82
C LEU A 92 -2.29 -7.96 -6.01
N VAL A 93 -3.54 -7.94 -5.55
CA VAL A 93 -4.11 -6.83 -4.77
C VAL A 93 -4.55 -7.35 -3.41
N CYS A 94 -3.97 -6.79 -2.35
CA CYS A 94 -4.47 -6.98 -0.99
C CYS A 94 -5.62 -5.99 -0.73
N TYR A 95 -6.83 -6.48 -0.53
CA TYR A 95 -8.00 -5.65 -0.23
C TYR A 95 -8.07 -5.32 1.26
N GLY A 96 -8.34 -4.05 1.56
CA GLY A 96 -8.48 -3.54 2.92
C GLY A 96 -7.17 -3.24 3.66
N PRO A 97 -7.26 -2.79 4.92
CA PRO A 97 -6.12 -2.58 5.80
C PRO A 97 -5.27 -3.84 6.01
N PRO A 98 -3.97 -3.74 6.33
CA PRO A 98 -3.08 -4.90 6.49
C PRO A 98 -3.55 -5.98 7.49
N ARG A 99 -4.35 -5.60 8.50
CA ARG A 99 -4.86 -6.52 9.54
C ARG A 99 -6.11 -7.28 9.13
N GLU A 100 -6.86 -6.75 8.18
CA GLU A 100 -8.15 -7.28 7.73
C GLU A 100 -8.02 -7.98 6.37
N SER A 101 -6.94 -7.71 5.65
CA SER A 101 -6.69 -8.28 4.34
C SER A 101 -6.31 -9.76 4.42
N THR A 102 -6.88 -10.57 3.54
CA THR A 102 -6.69 -12.02 3.54
C THR A 102 -5.50 -12.42 2.67
N GLY A 103 -5.14 -11.58 1.70
CA GLY A 103 -3.95 -11.74 0.89
C GLY A 103 -4.20 -11.55 -0.60
N ALA A 104 -3.26 -12.04 -1.40
CA ALA A 104 -3.40 -12.12 -2.85
C ALA A 104 -2.80 -13.45 -3.34
N LEU A 105 -3.56 -14.22 -4.11
CA LEU A 105 -3.05 -15.48 -4.66
C LEU A 105 -2.10 -15.19 -5.83
N LEU A 106 -0.87 -15.67 -5.71
CA LEU A 106 0.08 -15.76 -6.81
C LEU A 106 0.07 -17.19 -7.34
N SER A 107 -0.29 -17.36 -8.60
CA SER A 107 -0.30 -18.67 -9.27
C SER A 107 0.25 -18.54 -10.68
N GLY A 108 0.97 -19.57 -11.13
CA GLY A 108 1.51 -19.60 -12.48
C GLY A 108 2.27 -20.87 -12.81
N ILE A 109 2.86 -20.86 -14.01
CA ILE A 109 3.62 -21.97 -14.57
C ILE A 109 5.03 -21.50 -14.84
N MET A 110 6.00 -22.21 -14.27
CA MET A 110 7.40 -22.10 -14.60
C MET A 110 7.72 -23.03 -15.79
N LYS A 111 8.45 -22.53 -16.78
CA LYS A 111 8.79 -23.24 -18.01
C LYS A 111 10.31 -23.35 -18.13
N LEU A 112 10.82 -24.57 -18.24
CA LEU A 112 12.21 -24.87 -18.49
C LEU A 112 12.34 -25.40 -19.92
N GLU A 113 12.93 -24.59 -20.81
CA GLU A 113 13.10 -24.92 -22.22
C GLU A 113 14.49 -25.51 -22.46
N VAL A 114 14.56 -26.82 -22.67
CA VAL A 114 15.81 -27.55 -22.90
C VAL A 114 16.16 -27.50 -24.39
N LYS A 115 17.35 -26.98 -24.71
CA LYS A 115 17.81 -26.79 -26.10
C LYS A 115 18.58 -28.00 -26.63
N GLU A 116 19.35 -28.65 -25.77
CA GLU A 116 20.10 -29.87 -26.06
C GLU A 116 19.15 -31.08 -26.20
N THR A 117 19.61 -32.17 -26.84
CA THR A 117 18.81 -33.39 -27.02
C THR A 117 18.36 -33.98 -25.69
N GLU A 118 19.26 -34.04 -24.72
CA GLU A 118 19.02 -34.44 -23.35
C GLU A 118 19.95 -33.65 -22.42
N GLN A 119 19.42 -33.15 -21.31
CA GLN A 119 20.19 -32.43 -20.30
C GLN A 119 19.76 -32.88 -18.91
N THR A 120 20.74 -33.22 -18.08
CA THR A 120 20.50 -33.58 -16.68
C THR A 120 20.54 -32.33 -15.81
N PHE A 121 19.45 -32.10 -15.07
CA PHE A 121 19.33 -31.06 -14.05
C PHE A 121 19.46 -31.69 -12.67
N GLU A 122 20.32 -31.11 -11.84
CA GLU A 122 20.50 -31.52 -10.44
C GLU A 122 19.42 -30.89 -9.56
N ALA A 123 19.14 -29.60 -9.76
CA ALA A 123 18.11 -28.90 -9.01
C ALA A 123 17.43 -27.82 -9.85
N PHE A 124 16.17 -27.55 -9.52
CA PHE A 124 15.43 -26.41 -10.05
C PHE A 124 14.66 -25.78 -8.91
N THR A 125 15.12 -24.62 -8.44
CA THR A 125 14.55 -23.91 -7.29
C THR A 125 13.98 -22.58 -7.73
N VAL A 126 12.81 -22.23 -7.21
CA VAL A 126 12.16 -20.92 -7.36
C VAL A 126 12.02 -20.31 -5.98
N ARG A 127 12.33 -19.02 -5.86
CA ARG A 127 12.18 -18.25 -4.61
C ARG A 127 11.38 -17.00 -4.86
N LEU A 128 10.50 -16.68 -3.92
CA LEU A 128 9.82 -15.41 -3.85
C LEU A 128 10.53 -14.55 -2.80
N LEU A 129 11.07 -13.42 -3.24
CA LEU A 129 11.87 -12.52 -2.42
C LEU A 129 11.14 -11.19 -2.24
N ALA A 130 11.31 -10.58 -1.06
CA ALA A 130 10.94 -9.20 -0.78
C ALA A 130 12.22 -8.37 -0.57
N ASP A 131 12.39 -7.37 -1.43
CA ASP A 131 13.54 -6.49 -1.44
C ASP A 131 13.15 -5.13 -0.88
N VAL A 132 13.75 -4.78 0.26
CA VAL A 132 13.62 -3.48 0.89
C VAL A 132 14.92 -2.71 0.70
N LEU A 133 14.84 -1.59 0.01
CA LEU A 133 15.98 -0.68 -0.21
C LEU A 133 15.75 0.62 0.57
N THR A 134 16.75 1.06 1.32
CA THR A 134 16.83 2.40 1.90
C THR A 134 17.84 3.25 1.12
N ARG A 135 17.45 4.48 0.80
CA ARG A 135 18.30 5.46 0.11
C ARG A 135 19.17 6.26 1.09
N LYS A 136 18.91 6.13 2.39
CA LYS A 136 19.69 6.75 3.47
C LYS A 136 20.17 5.66 4.44
N PRO A 137 21.09 4.78 4.04
CA PRO A 137 21.63 3.74 4.91
C PRO A 137 22.46 4.35 6.06
N VAL A 138 22.66 3.57 7.13
CA VAL A 138 23.52 3.96 8.27
C VAL A 138 24.96 4.26 7.82
N SER A 139 25.42 3.59 6.77
CA SER A 139 26.70 3.84 6.11
C SER A 139 26.51 3.88 4.59
N ALA A 140 26.89 4.99 3.96
CA ALA A 140 26.59 5.30 2.55
C ALA A 140 27.11 4.27 1.52
N HIS A 141 28.15 3.50 1.87
CA HIS A 141 28.79 2.54 0.96
C HIS A 141 28.67 1.09 1.44
N CYS A 142 27.70 0.81 2.32
CA CYS A 142 27.48 -0.54 2.83
C CYS A 142 26.24 -1.18 2.17
N PRO A 143 26.39 -2.25 1.38
CA PRO A 143 25.25 -2.92 0.74
C PRO A 143 24.28 -3.50 1.78
N ASP A 144 24.81 -4.07 2.87
CA ASP A 144 24.00 -4.66 3.95
C ASP A 144 23.16 -3.64 4.73
N CYS A 145 23.57 -2.36 4.74
CA CYS A 145 22.75 -1.28 5.29
C CYS A 145 21.77 -0.68 4.27
N THR A 146 22.00 -0.91 2.98
CA THR A 146 21.25 -0.30 1.87
C THR A 146 20.09 -1.19 1.45
N THR A 147 20.32 -2.50 1.35
CA THR A 147 19.34 -3.46 0.86
C THR A 147 19.17 -4.60 1.85
N SER A 148 17.93 -4.86 2.23
CA SER A 148 17.51 -6.03 2.99
C SER A 148 16.65 -6.90 2.11
N VAL A 149 17.05 -8.16 1.93
CA VAL A 149 16.32 -9.15 1.14
C VAL A 149 15.78 -10.21 2.10
N SER A 150 14.48 -10.48 2.06
CA SER A 150 13.86 -11.57 2.79
C SER A 150 13.23 -12.58 1.85
N GLU A 151 13.42 -13.86 2.14
CA GLU A 151 12.77 -14.96 1.41
C GLU A 151 11.38 -15.18 2.01
N LEU A 152 10.35 -14.98 1.19
CA LEU A 152 8.95 -15.22 1.60
C LEU A 152 8.58 -16.69 1.43
N HIS A 153 9.02 -17.29 0.33
CA HIS A 153 8.71 -18.67 0.01
C HIS A 153 9.72 -19.28 -0.98
N ARG A 154 9.87 -20.60 -0.92
CA ARG A 154 10.75 -21.39 -1.78
C ARG A 154 10.05 -22.64 -2.28
N TRP A 155 10.00 -22.79 -3.60
CA TRP A 155 9.60 -24.00 -4.28
C TRP A 155 10.83 -24.73 -4.82
N SER A 156 10.94 -26.02 -4.54
CA SER A 156 11.99 -26.85 -5.10
C SER A 156 11.35 -27.82 -6.10
N LEU A 157 11.36 -27.41 -7.37
CA LEU A 157 10.65 -28.05 -8.48
C LEU A 157 11.36 -29.33 -8.96
N ILE A 158 12.69 -29.36 -8.85
CA ILE A 158 13.53 -30.55 -9.04
C ILE A 158 14.45 -30.64 -7.82
N ASN A 159 14.37 -31.75 -7.09
CA ASN A 159 15.15 -32.03 -5.88
C ASN A 159 16.18 -33.14 -6.07
N GLU A 160 16.01 -33.92 -7.12
CA GLU A 160 16.86 -35.05 -7.45
C GLU A 160 17.29 -34.94 -8.92
N PRO A 161 18.46 -35.49 -9.30
CA PRO A 161 18.92 -35.43 -10.69
C PRO A 161 17.90 -36.02 -11.68
N VAL A 162 17.39 -35.19 -12.59
CA VAL A 162 16.42 -35.60 -13.62
C VAL A 162 16.99 -35.32 -15.01
N VAL A 163 16.88 -36.30 -15.89
CA VAL A 163 17.21 -36.17 -17.32
C VAL A 163 15.99 -35.63 -18.05
N LEU A 164 16.12 -34.45 -18.66
CA LEU A 164 15.07 -33.81 -19.45
C LEU A 164 15.43 -33.83 -20.93
N ARG A 165 14.49 -34.25 -21.77
CA ARG A 165 14.63 -34.22 -23.23
C ARG A 165 14.45 -32.80 -23.77
N LYS A 166 14.94 -32.56 -24.98
CA LYS A 166 14.69 -31.33 -25.72
C LYS A 166 13.20 -30.97 -25.73
N GLY A 167 12.88 -29.73 -25.39
CA GLY A 167 11.51 -29.23 -25.34
C GLY A 167 11.20 -28.44 -24.07
N THR A 168 9.93 -28.09 -23.91
CA THR A 168 9.45 -27.26 -22.80
C THR A 168 8.87 -28.11 -21.69
N HIS A 169 9.46 -28.03 -20.51
CA HIS A 169 9.00 -28.70 -19.29
C HIS A 169 8.32 -27.68 -18.38
N THR A 170 7.14 -28.00 -17.89
CA THR A 170 6.28 -27.07 -17.15
C THR A 170 6.11 -27.51 -15.70
N TYR A 171 6.21 -26.56 -14.78
CA TYR A 171 6.09 -26.77 -13.35
C TYR A 171 5.15 -25.73 -12.77
N PRO A 172 3.94 -26.12 -12.33
CA PRO A 172 3.02 -25.19 -11.69
C PRO A 172 3.53 -24.79 -10.32
N PHE A 173 3.26 -23.56 -9.91
CA PHE A 173 3.52 -23.07 -8.56
C PHE A 173 2.38 -22.14 -8.12
N SER A 174 2.11 -22.12 -6.83
CA SER A 174 1.18 -21.19 -6.22
C SER A 174 1.63 -20.82 -4.82
N TYR A 175 1.24 -19.61 -4.38
CA TYR A 175 1.46 -19.11 -3.04
C TYR A 175 0.48 -17.99 -2.73
N LEU A 176 -0.19 -18.08 -1.58
CA LEU A 176 -1.03 -17.01 -1.07
C LEU A 176 -0.15 -15.99 -0.35
N LEU A 177 0.04 -14.81 -0.93
CA LEU A 177 0.75 -13.71 -0.29
C LEU A 177 -0.05 -13.24 0.93
N PRO A 178 0.52 -13.25 2.14
CA PRO A 178 -0.20 -12.81 3.34
C PRO A 178 -0.67 -11.36 3.25
N GLY A 179 -1.90 -11.08 3.70
CA GLY A 179 -2.49 -9.75 3.62
C GLY A 179 -1.82 -8.67 4.47
N HIS A 180 -0.98 -9.03 5.44
CA HIS A 180 -0.18 -8.08 6.23
C HIS A 180 1.06 -7.55 5.49
N LEU A 181 1.42 -8.14 4.34
CA LEU A 181 2.57 -7.69 3.58
C LEU A 181 2.34 -6.26 3.05
N PRO A 182 3.36 -5.38 3.12
CA PRO A 182 3.24 -4.02 2.59
C PRO A 182 3.04 -4.04 1.07
N ALA A 183 2.34 -3.04 0.53
CA ALA A 183 2.29 -2.87 -0.91
C ALA A 183 3.68 -2.50 -1.46
N SER A 184 3.93 -2.85 -2.71
CA SER A 184 5.07 -2.38 -3.49
C SER A 184 5.05 -0.86 -3.54
N ASN A 185 6.16 -0.24 -3.17
CA ASN A 185 6.21 1.21 -3.00
C ASN A 185 7.59 1.72 -3.42
N THR A 186 7.62 2.88 -4.06
CA THR A 186 8.85 3.62 -4.35
C THR A 186 8.64 5.07 -3.95
N ASN A 187 9.41 5.55 -2.98
CA ASN A 187 9.33 6.93 -2.50
C ASN A 187 10.74 7.56 -2.46
N ALA A 188 10.83 8.76 -1.87
CA ALA A 188 12.06 9.55 -1.79
C ALA A 188 13.14 8.93 -0.89
N LEU A 189 12.77 8.05 0.05
CA LEU A 189 13.67 7.48 1.06
C LEU A 189 13.88 5.98 0.93
N SER A 190 12.95 5.24 0.34
CA SER A 190 12.99 3.78 0.28
C SER A 190 12.23 3.20 -0.93
N ARG A 191 12.41 1.89 -1.12
CA ARG A 191 11.67 1.07 -2.07
C ARG A 191 11.36 -0.29 -1.47
N ILE A 192 10.13 -0.75 -1.62
CA ILE A 192 9.68 -2.12 -1.32
C ILE A 192 9.31 -2.75 -2.66
N ALA A 193 9.98 -3.83 -3.02
CA ALA A 193 9.74 -4.58 -4.26
C ALA A 193 9.68 -6.08 -3.98
N TYR A 194 8.93 -6.81 -4.81
CA TYR A 194 8.86 -8.27 -4.75
C TYR A 194 9.41 -8.85 -6.04
N CYS A 195 10.06 -10.01 -5.95
CA CYS A 195 10.65 -10.65 -7.11
C CYS A 195 10.58 -12.17 -7.03
N ILE A 196 10.28 -12.82 -8.15
CA ILE A 196 10.56 -14.24 -8.33
C ILE A 196 11.96 -14.40 -8.87
N TYR A 197 12.72 -15.29 -8.24
CA TYR A 197 14.06 -15.66 -8.65
C TYR A 197 14.12 -17.19 -8.81
N ALA A 198 14.35 -17.66 -10.03
CA ALA A 198 14.46 -19.07 -10.36
C ALA A 198 15.89 -19.44 -10.77
N THR A 199 16.35 -20.59 -10.30
CA THR A 199 17.69 -21.12 -10.57
C THR A 199 17.60 -22.60 -10.92
N ALA A 200 18.02 -22.95 -12.13
CA ALA A 200 18.21 -24.34 -12.53
C ALA A 200 19.72 -24.65 -12.58
N THR A 201 20.14 -25.70 -11.89
CA THR A 201 21.52 -26.20 -11.89
C THR A 201 21.59 -27.47 -12.70
N THR A 202 22.49 -27.50 -13.68
CA THR A 202 22.80 -28.73 -14.41
C THR A 202 23.85 -29.54 -13.66
N ILE A 203 23.91 -30.86 -13.90
CA ILE A 203 24.96 -31.71 -13.30
C ILE A 203 26.38 -31.32 -13.72
N LYS A 204 26.50 -30.58 -14.83
CA LYS A 204 27.75 -29.99 -15.33
C LYS A 204 28.17 -28.74 -14.53
N GLY A 205 27.39 -28.34 -13.52
CA GLY A 205 27.62 -27.15 -12.70
C GLY A 205 27.18 -25.83 -13.33
N VAL A 206 26.51 -25.85 -14.48
CA VAL A 206 26.02 -24.62 -15.14
C VAL A 206 24.73 -24.17 -14.45
N GLU A 207 24.73 -22.94 -13.92
CA GLU A 207 23.57 -22.28 -13.33
C GLU A 207 22.84 -21.41 -14.36
N ILE A 208 21.54 -21.64 -14.49
CA ILE A 208 20.64 -20.86 -15.34
C ILE A 208 19.73 -20.05 -14.41
N LYS A 209 19.75 -18.73 -14.58
CA LYS A 209 19.08 -17.78 -13.67
C LYS A 209 17.96 -17.06 -14.40
N PHE A 210 16.84 -16.88 -13.70
CA PHE A 210 15.70 -16.11 -14.16
C PHE A 210 15.18 -15.23 -13.04
N GLU A 211 14.86 -13.99 -13.38
CA GLU A 211 14.37 -12.99 -12.44
C GLU A 211 13.15 -12.30 -13.04
N ARG A 212 12.06 -12.18 -12.26
CA ARG A 212 10.85 -11.48 -12.67
C ARG A 212 10.29 -10.64 -11.51
N PRO A 213 10.19 -9.31 -11.67
CA PRO A 213 9.59 -8.46 -10.66
C PRO A 213 8.09 -8.71 -10.56
N ILE A 214 7.57 -8.60 -9.34
CA ILE A 214 6.17 -8.73 -8.99
C ILE A 214 5.71 -7.44 -8.30
N THR A 215 4.53 -6.95 -8.69
CA THR A 215 3.90 -5.79 -8.05
C THR A 215 2.78 -6.28 -7.15
N LEU A 216 2.95 -6.11 -5.85
CA LEU A 216 1.90 -6.29 -4.84
C LEU A 216 1.24 -4.94 -4.57
N GLN A 217 -0.05 -4.82 -4.78
CA GLN A 217 -0.81 -3.60 -4.56
C GLN A 217 -1.69 -3.74 -3.31
N ARG A 218 -2.16 -2.60 -2.80
CA ARG A 218 -3.18 -2.57 -1.75
C ARG A 218 -4.27 -1.59 -2.12
N ALA A 219 -5.51 -2.04 -1.98
CA ALA A 219 -6.69 -1.26 -2.25
C ALA A 219 -7.61 -1.24 -1.05
N VAL A 220 -7.81 -0.07 -0.44
CA VAL A 220 -8.85 0.12 0.57
C VAL A 220 -10.15 0.49 -0.15
N LEU A 221 -11.21 -0.28 0.11
CA LEU A 221 -12.51 -0.05 -0.50
C LEU A 221 -13.09 1.30 -0.05
N PRO A 222 -13.73 2.08 -0.94
CA PRO A 222 -14.36 3.33 -0.56
C PRO A 222 -15.46 3.10 0.48
N GLY A 223 -15.41 3.86 1.58
CA GLY A 223 -16.45 3.92 2.60
C GLY A 223 -17.37 5.14 2.43
N LEU A 224 -17.92 5.62 3.54
CA LEU A 224 -18.68 6.87 3.60
C LEU A 224 -17.73 8.09 3.59
N ASP A 225 -18.24 9.22 3.09
CA ASP A 225 -17.52 10.48 3.12
C ASP A 225 -17.14 10.90 4.54
N LYS A 226 -15.95 11.48 4.67
CA LYS A 226 -15.44 12.02 5.91
C LYS A 226 -15.93 13.44 6.08
N HIS A 227 -16.43 13.75 7.27
CA HIS A 227 -16.78 15.10 7.68
C HIS A 227 -15.85 15.56 8.80
N SER A 228 -15.28 16.76 8.66
CA SER A 228 -14.39 17.34 9.66
C SER A 228 -14.72 18.80 9.90
N THR A 229 -14.77 19.19 11.18
CA THR A 229 -15.04 20.56 11.60
C THR A 229 -13.83 21.13 12.32
N ARG A 230 -13.41 22.34 11.93
CA ARG A 230 -12.35 23.09 12.59
C ARG A 230 -12.81 24.48 12.97
N VAL A 231 -12.71 24.80 14.25
CA VAL A 231 -12.94 26.14 14.79
C VAL A 231 -11.63 26.94 14.76
N PHE A 232 -11.71 28.24 14.46
CA PHE A 232 -10.54 29.13 14.34
C PHE A 232 -10.54 30.26 15.39
N PRO A 233 -10.16 29.98 16.65
CA PRO A 233 -9.94 31.03 17.64
C PRO A 233 -8.84 32.02 17.20
N PRO A 234 -8.95 33.32 17.51
CA PRO A 234 -9.97 33.98 18.34
C PRO A 234 -11.23 34.40 17.56
N THR A 235 -11.39 33.98 16.30
CA THR A 235 -12.59 34.31 15.51
C THR A 235 -13.73 33.34 15.83
N ASN A 236 -14.95 33.73 15.47
CA ASN A 236 -16.11 32.83 15.53
C ASN A 236 -16.21 31.92 14.30
N LEU A 237 -15.20 31.92 13.42
CA LEU A 237 -15.22 31.14 12.19
C LEU A 237 -15.02 29.66 12.50
N SER A 238 -15.87 28.84 11.90
CA SER A 238 -15.70 27.39 11.83
C SER A 238 -15.77 26.94 10.38
N ALA A 239 -14.90 26.02 9.99
CA ALA A 239 -14.95 25.38 8.68
C ALA A 239 -15.34 23.91 8.81
N ASN A 240 -16.34 23.51 8.04
CA ASN A 240 -16.77 22.14 7.86
C ASN A 240 -16.30 21.67 6.49
N ILE A 241 -15.55 20.57 6.44
CA ILE A 241 -15.06 19.95 5.21
C ILE A 241 -15.71 18.59 5.05
N THR A 242 -16.20 18.31 3.84
CA THR A 242 -16.57 16.98 3.37
C THR A 242 -15.56 16.55 2.30
N LEU A 243 -15.00 15.36 2.47
CA LEU A 243 -14.04 14.76 1.55
C LEU A 243 -14.26 13.24 1.43
N PRO A 244 -13.88 12.61 0.31
CA PRO A 244 -13.93 11.17 0.17
C PRO A 244 -13.08 10.45 1.23
N PRO A 245 -13.45 9.22 1.61
CA PRO A 245 -12.71 8.44 2.60
C PRO A 245 -11.32 8.04 2.13
N VAL A 246 -11.18 7.85 0.81
CA VAL A 246 -10.03 7.31 0.10
C VAL A 246 -9.82 8.13 -1.17
N VAL A 247 -8.56 8.34 -1.56
CA VAL A 247 -8.18 8.94 -2.84
C VAL A 247 -7.11 8.11 -3.53
N HIS A 248 -6.89 8.37 -4.81
CA HIS A 248 -5.97 7.60 -5.65
C HIS A 248 -4.90 8.50 -6.29
N PRO A 249 -3.64 8.02 -6.41
CA PRO A 249 -2.64 8.68 -7.23
C PRO A 249 -3.15 8.87 -8.67
N GLY A 250 -2.85 10.02 -9.28
CA GLY A 250 -3.30 10.35 -10.63
C GLY A 250 -4.80 10.66 -10.74
N GLY A 251 -5.53 10.74 -9.63
CA GLY A 251 -6.96 11.03 -9.59
C GLY A 251 -7.31 12.39 -8.99
N ASP A 252 -8.42 12.94 -9.46
CA ASP A 252 -9.09 14.08 -8.86
C ASP A 252 -10.25 13.61 -7.97
N PHE A 253 -10.61 14.41 -6.98
CA PHE A 253 -11.68 14.15 -6.03
C PHE A 253 -12.36 15.45 -5.58
N PRO A 254 -13.68 15.42 -5.33
CA PRO A 254 -14.42 16.60 -4.90
C PRO A 254 -14.10 16.95 -3.45
N LEU A 255 -14.01 18.25 -3.17
CA LEU A 255 -13.95 18.82 -1.82
C LEU A 255 -15.05 19.84 -1.66
N GLN A 256 -15.80 19.72 -0.57
CA GLN A 256 -16.82 20.68 -0.18
C GLN A 256 -16.42 21.31 1.14
N ILE A 257 -16.41 22.64 1.19
CA ILE A 257 -16.07 23.40 2.40
C ILE A 257 -17.17 24.41 2.68
N ARG A 258 -17.70 24.38 3.90
CA ARG A 258 -18.62 25.40 4.44
C ARG A 258 -17.93 26.15 5.57
N LEU A 259 -17.86 27.47 5.46
CA LEU A 259 -17.40 28.37 6.51
C LEU A 259 -18.62 29.02 7.17
N ASP A 260 -18.77 28.83 8.48
CA ASP A 260 -19.83 29.40 9.32
C ASP A 260 -19.26 30.45 10.28
N GLY A 261 -20.12 31.22 10.96
CA GLY A 261 -19.70 32.30 11.87
C GLY A 261 -19.12 33.52 11.14
N VAL A 262 -19.56 33.70 9.90
CA VAL A 262 -19.05 34.70 8.95
C VAL A 262 -19.53 36.11 9.33
N LEU A 263 -20.68 36.24 9.98
CA LEU A 263 -21.22 37.49 10.49
C LEU A 263 -20.84 37.71 11.96
N SER A 264 -20.54 38.97 12.28
CA SER A 264 -20.49 39.41 13.68
C SER A 264 -21.88 39.39 14.32
N LYS A 265 -21.95 39.18 15.64
CA LYS A 265 -23.22 39.18 16.39
C LYS A 265 -24.00 40.49 16.24
N ALA A 266 -23.30 41.62 16.18
CA ALA A 266 -23.88 42.94 15.96
C ALA A 266 -24.20 43.24 14.48
N ARG A 267 -23.83 42.34 13.56
CA ARG A 267 -23.94 42.47 12.10
C ARG A 267 -23.27 43.74 11.52
N THR A 268 -22.34 44.33 12.27
CA THR A 268 -21.54 45.50 11.87
C THR A 268 -20.29 45.14 11.10
N SER A 269 -19.84 43.88 11.18
CA SER A 269 -18.79 43.33 10.33
C SER A 269 -19.10 41.94 9.82
N ARG A 270 -18.49 41.58 8.69
CA ARG A 270 -18.57 40.26 8.08
C ARG A 270 -17.20 39.82 7.57
N TRP A 271 -16.97 38.52 7.56
CA TRP A 271 -15.82 37.91 6.89
C TRP A 271 -16.14 37.66 5.43
N ARG A 272 -15.18 37.94 4.56
CA ARG A 272 -15.23 37.62 3.13
C ARG A 272 -14.05 36.75 2.76
N LEU A 273 -14.34 35.61 2.13
CA LEU A 273 -13.31 34.77 1.53
C LEU A 273 -12.68 35.51 0.32
N LYS A 274 -11.35 35.58 0.30
CA LYS A 274 -10.57 36.22 -0.77
C LYS A 274 -9.83 35.22 -1.63
N LYS A 275 -9.32 34.14 -1.03
CA LYS A 275 -8.49 33.14 -1.69
C LYS A 275 -8.52 31.85 -0.85
N LEU A 276 -8.56 30.73 -1.54
CA LEU A 276 -8.38 29.41 -0.97
C LEU A 276 -7.18 28.76 -1.66
N THR A 277 -6.28 28.17 -0.90
CA THR A 277 -5.19 27.35 -1.42
C THR A 277 -5.21 25.99 -0.75
N TRP A 278 -4.91 24.95 -1.51
CA TRP A 278 -4.81 23.60 -0.99
C TRP A 278 -3.51 22.96 -1.47
N ARG A 279 -2.99 22.03 -0.67
CA ARG A 279 -1.86 21.18 -1.03
C ARG A 279 -1.96 19.83 -0.33
N ILE A 280 -1.38 18.81 -0.94
CA ILE A 280 -1.28 17.47 -0.39
C ILE A 280 0.19 17.20 -0.14
N ASP A 281 0.54 17.00 1.12
CA ASP A 281 1.90 16.70 1.56
C ASP A 281 2.03 15.18 1.80
N GLU A 282 2.93 14.53 1.06
CA GLU A 282 3.38 13.16 1.29
C GLU A 282 4.53 13.19 2.30
N THR A 283 4.38 12.45 3.39
CA THR A 283 5.39 12.28 4.44
C THR A 283 5.90 10.85 4.38
N SER A 284 7.17 10.69 4.02
CA SER A 284 7.88 9.41 4.00
C SER A 284 8.78 9.30 5.23
N ARG A 285 8.59 8.26 6.04
CA ARG A 285 9.44 7.93 7.18
C ARG A 285 10.07 6.57 6.98
N VAL A 286 11.36 6.48 7.24
CA VAL A 286 12.15 5.25 7.08
C VAL A 286 13.08 5.09 8.25
N VAL A 287 13.06 3.92 8.88
CA VAL A 287 14.05 3.50 9.86
C VAL A 287 15.08 2.64 9.14
N SER A 288 16.27 3.18 8.93
CA SER A 288 17.37 2.44 8.31
C SER A 288 18.04 1.53 9.34
N PRO A 289 17.99 0.19 9.17
CA PRO A 289 18.57 -0.73 10.13
C PRO A 289 20.11 -0.69 10.05
N ALA A 290 20.78 -0.80 11.21
CA ALA A 290 22.21 -1.02 11.22
C ALA A 290 22.54 -2.50 10.95
N CYS A 291 23.54 -2.74 10.09
CA CYS A 291 24.10 -4.08 9.94
C CYS A 291 25.02 -4.41 11.13
N LYS A 292 25.42 -5.67 11.26
CA LYS A 292 26.31 -6.14 12.36
C LYS A 292 27.62 -5.34 12.46
N GLN A 293 28.12 -4.82 11.35
CA GLN A 293 29.35 -4.00 11.33
C GLN A 293 29.12 -2.55 11.78
N HIS A 294 27.88 -2.06 11.72
CA HIS A 294 27.52 -0.67 11.99
C HIS A 294 26.57 -0.49 13.17
N SER A 295 26.16 -1.58 13.85
CA SER A 295 25.30 -1.51 15.04
C SER A 295 25.96 -0.76 16.20
N SER A 296 27.29 -0.83 16.29
CA SER A 296 28.09 -0.05 17.26
C SER A 296 27.91 1.46 17.09
N LYS A 297 27.74 1.98 15.86
CA LYS A 297 27.53 3.41 15.61
C LYS A 297 26.20 3.93 16.17
N LEU A 298 25.22 3.04 16.33
CA LEU A 298 23.89 3.36 16.86
C LEU A 298 23.72 2.93 18.32
N GLY A 299 24.78 2.40 18.96
CA GLY A 299 24.73 2.00 20.36
C GLY A 299 24.03 0.67 20.61
N GLY A 300 24.19 -0.30 19.71
CA GLY A 300 23.80 -1.70 19.91
C GLY A 300 22.90 -2.28 18.81
N ASP A 301 22.69 -3.59 18.88
CA ASP A 301 21.87 -4.34 17.92
C ASP A 301 20.38 -3.95 18.02
N GLY A 302 19.70 -3.94 16.87
CA GLY A 302 18.27 -3.63 16.78
C GLY A 302 17.93 -2.13 16.73
N LYS A 303 18.93 -1.24 16.81
CA LYS A 303 18.72 0.20 16.62
C LYS A 303 18.82 0.58 15.13
N GLY A 304 18.02 1.58 14.75
CA GLY A 304 17.98 2.12 13.40
C GLY A 304 17.97 3.64 13.40
N LEU A 305 18.36 4.23 12.28
CA LEU A 305 18.36 5.67 12.09
C LEU A 305 17.04 6.09 11.44
N LEU A 306 16.28 6.95 12.13
CA LEU A 306 15.03 7.49 11.59
C LEU A 306 15.32 8.63 10.61
N HIS A 307 14.73 8.53 9.44
CA HIS A 307 14.69 9.58 8.42
C HIS A 307 13.25 9.97 8.13
N ASP A 308 13.02 11.26 7.94
CA ASP A 308 11.74 11.83 7.53
C ASP A 308 11.99 12.72 6.29
N ASP A 309 11.05 12.70 5.35
CA ASP A 309 11.03 13.52 4.14
C ASP A 309 9.59 13.91 3.83
N VAL A 310 9.37 15.21 3.62
CA VAL A 310 8.05 15.76 3.31
C VAL A 310 8.11 16.43 1.95
N ARG A 311 7.27 15.99 1.02
CA ARG A 311 7.14 16.59 -0.32
C ARG A 311 5.68 16.87 -0.64
N THR A 312 5.44 17.98 -1.35
CA THR A 312 4.10 18.29 -1.85
C THR A 312 3.85 17.54 -3.16
N VAL A 313 2.81 16.70 -3.19
CA VAL A 313 2.45 15.85 -4.34
C VAL A 313 1.25 16.38 -5.14
N GLY A 314 0.52 17.34 -4.61
CA GLY A 314 -0.57 18.03 -5.29
C GLY A 314 -0.79 19.41 -4.69
N SER A 315 -1.19 20.39 -5.49
CA SER A 315 -1.51 21.73 -5.00
C SER A 315 -2.40 22.49 -5.96
N GLY A 316 -3.16 23.46 -5.44
CA GLY A 316 -3.99 24.32 -6.25
C GLY A 316 -4.49 25.55 -5.51
N GLU A 317 -5.10 26.44 -6.26
CA GLU A 317 -5.65 27.70 -5.77
C GLU A 317 -7.04 27.95 -6.36
N VAL A 318 -7.96 28.40 -5.52
CA VAL A 318 -9.31 28.82 -5.88
C VAL A 318 -9.48 30.29 -5.48
N LYS A 319 -9.72 31.15 -6.48
CA LYS A 319 -9.91 32.61 -6.29
C LYS A 319 -11.36 33.07 -6.44
N THR A 320 -12.24 32.22 -6.94
CA THR A 320 -13.66 32.52 -7.23
C THR A 320 -14.49 31.24 -7.11
N GLY A 321 -15.82 31.35 -7.17
CA GLY A 321 -16.72 30.19 -7.24
C GLY A 321 -17.38 29.78 -5.91
N TRP A 322 -17.15 30.53 -4.83
CA TRP A 322 -17.88 30.34 -3.56
C TRP A 322 -19.19 31.13 -3.53
N LYS A 323 -20.19 30.56 -2.89
CA LYS A 323 -21.48 31.20 -2.59
C LYS A 323 -21.43 31.76 -1.18
N SER A 324 -21.79 33.03 -1.02
CA SER A 324 -21.85 33.68 0.29
C SER A 324 -23.30 34.07 0.60
N ASP A 325 -23.82 33.54 1.69
CA ASP A 325 -25.14 33.86 2.20
C ASP A 325 -25.00 34.58 3.53
N PHE A 326 -25.41 35.85 3.55
CA PHE A 326 -25.36 36.73 4.72
C PHE A 326 -26.75 37.02 5.29
N THR A 327 -27.79 36.32 4.82
CA THR A 327 -29.17 36.57 5.22
C THR A 327 -29.48 35.94 6.57
N GLY A 328 -28.98 34.72 6.82
CA GLY A 328 -29.11 34.00 8.09
C GLY A 328 -28.39 34.66 9.28
N THR A 329 -28.61 34.12 10.48
CA THR A 329 -28.13 34.66 11.75
C THR A 329 -26.60 34.82 11.80
N ASP A 330 -25.87 33.77 11.41
CA ASP A 330 -24.40 33.74 11.50
C ASP A 330 -23.69 33.89 10.15
N GLY A 331 -24.43 33.84 9.05
CA GLY A 331 -23.91 33.84 7.67
C GLY A 331 -23.04 32.62 7.35
N LYS A 332 -22.99 32.26 6.07
CA LYS A 332 -22.23 31.10 5.58
C LYS A 332 -21.56 31.36 4.25
N ILE A 333 -20.41 30.73 4.03
CA ILE A 333 -19.72 30.69 2.73
C ILE A 333 -19.51 29.24 2.35
N GLU A 334 -19.99 28.83 1.18
CA GLU A 334 -19.87 27.46 0.66
C GLU A 334 -19.01 27.47 -0.61
N VAL A 335 -18.03 26.57 -0.67
CA VAL A 335 -17.15 26.37 -1.82
C VAL A 335 -17.03 24.89 -2.13
N GLU A 336 -17.10 24.57 -3.42
CA GLU A 336 -16.92 23.22 -3.95
C GLU A 336 -15.90 23.28 -5.08
N PHE A 337 -14.91 22.39 -5.05
CA PHE A 337 -13.86 22.31 -6.06
C PHE A 337 -13.24 20.91 -6.08
N ASN A 338 -12.57 20.56 -7.18
CA ASN A 338 -11.82 19.32 -7.26
C ASN A 338 -10.37 19.55 -6.83
N ALA A 339 -9.92 18.77 -5.84
CA ALA A 339 -8.50 18.60 -5.55
C ALA A 339 -8.01 17.30 -6.20
N GLY A 340 -6.70 17.10 -6.28
CA GLY A 340 -6.18 15.92 -6.92
C GLY A 340 -4.69 15.72 -6.73
N ILE A 341 -4.25 14.49 -6.97
CA ILE A 341 -2.84 14.11 -7.02
C ILE A 341 -2.51 13.87 -8.49
N PRO A 342 -1.81 14.79 -9.18
CA PRO A 342 -1.51 14.61 -10.59
C PRO A 342 -0.60 13.38 -10.83
N ALA A 343 -0.84 12.66 -11.93
CA ALA A 343 -0.13 11.42 -12.22
C ALA A 343 1.40 11.60 -12.32
N HIS A 344 1.85 12.75 -12.82
CA HIS A 344 3.28 13.06 -12.94
C HIS A 344 3.98 13.32 -11.60
N ALA A 345 3.25 13.49 -10.50
CA ALA A 345 3.86 13.63 -9.17
C ALA A 345 4.49 12.33 -8.67
N GLY A 346 4.07 11.17 -9.20
CA GLY A 346 4.55 9.86 -8.76
C GLY A 346 4.38 9.70 -7.25
N ALA A 347 3.21 10.08 -6.73
CA ALA A 347 2.88 9.92 -5.32
C ALA A 347 2.83 8.43 -4.97
N ALA A 348 3.41 8.09 -3.83
CA ALA A 348 3.32 6.74 -3.28
C ALA A 348 1.92 6.53 -2.67
N CYS A 349 1.50 5.27 -2.51
CA CYS A 349 0.35 4.96 -1.67
C CYS A 349 0.75 4.92 -0.20
N ASP A 350 -0.22 5.12 0.69
CA ASP A 350 -0.04 4.95 2.13
C ASP A 350 0.37 3.51 2.43
N VAL A 351 1.46 3.39 3.17
CA VAL A 351 2.02 2.10 3.58
C VAL A 351 2.48 2.25 5.03
N ASP A 352 2.20 1.24 5.83
CA ASP A 352 2.83 1.03 7.13
C ASP A 352 3.44 -0.36 7.12
N SER A 353 4.76 -0.42 7.18
CA SER A 353 5.51 -1.66 7.03
C SER A 353 6.23 -2.04 8.32
N PRO A 354 6.20 -3.33 8.72
CA PRO A 354 6.98 -3.84 9.84
C PRO A 354 8.50 -3.58 9.73
N CYS A 355 9.02 -3.31 8.52
CA CYS A 355 10.43 -2.96 8.32
C CYS A 355 10.77 -1.49 8.63
N GLY A 356 9.84 -0.73 9.24
CA GLY A 356 10.08 0.65 9.67
C GLY A 356 9.95 1.67 8.53
N ILE A 357 9.23 1.32 7.46
CA ILE A 357 8.88 2.24 6.37
C ILE A 357 7.41 2.63 6.56
N SER A 358 7.14 3.94 6.61
CA SER A 358 5.79 4.46 6.54
C SER A 358 5.66 5.62 5.56
N VAL A 359 4.55 5.66 4.84
CA VAL A 359 4.16 6.73 3.93
C VAL A 359 2.77 7.16 4.33
N THR A 360 2.57 8.47 4.52
CA THR A 360 1.26 9.06 4.87
C THR A 360 1.03 10.34 4.10
N HIS A 361 -0.23 10.65 3.80
CA HIS A 361 -0.59 11.90 3.14
C HIS A 361 -1.47 12.78 4.02
N ASN A 362 -1.28 14.09 3.89
CA ASN A 362 -2.07 15.11 4.56
C ASN A 362 -2.52 16.19 3.59
N LEU A 363 -3.83 16.45 3.56
CA LEU A 363 -4.43 17.58 2.88
C LEU A 363 -4.31 18.81 3.78
N VAL A 364 -3.62 19.85 3.32
CA VAL A 364 -3.53 21.16 3.96
C VAL A 364 -4.38 22.14 3.17
N VAL A 365 -5.34 22.78 3.83
CA VAL A 365 -6.20 23.82 3.25
C VAL A 365 -5.97 25.12 3.98
N GLU A 366 -5.77 26.19 3.22
CA GLU A 366 -5.61 27.55 3.72
C GLU A 366 -6.66 28.46 3.10
N LEU A 367 -7.45 29.11 3.95
CA LEU A 367 -8.44 30.11 3.56
C LEU A 367 -7.98 31.49 3.99
N ILE A 368 -7.90 32.42 3.04
CA ILE A 368 -7.59 33.82 3.32
C ILE A 368 -8.91 34.57 3.36
N VAL A 369 -9.26 35.06 4.55
CA VAL A 369 -10.47 35.85 4.79
C VAL A 369 -10.10 37.29 5.13
N ALA A 370 -10.91 38.24 4.68
CA ALA A 370 -10.79 39.65 5.01
C ALA A 370 -12.07 40.13 5.69
N GLU A 371 -11.92 40.96 6.71
CA GLU A 371 -13.04 41.59 7.38
C GLU A 371 -13.53 42.80 6.58
N GLU A 372 -14.85 42.94 6.53
CA GLU A 372 -15.57 43.99 5.86
C GLU A 372 -16.55 44.62 6.85
N HIS A 373 -16.53 45.95 6.98
CA HIS A 373 -17.44 46.71 7.83
C HIS A 373 -18.74 47.00 7.09
N CYS A 374 -19.86 46.70 7.75
CA CYS A 374 -21.22 46.89 7.30
C CYS A 374 -21.91 47.89 8.23
N PRO A 375 -21.94 49.20 7.90
CA PRO A 375 -22.43 50.24 8.82
C PRO A 375 -23.94 50.16 9.10
N ILE A 376 -24.72 49.61 8.16
CA ILE A 376 -26.17 49.40 8.32
C ILE A 376 -26.49 47.96 7.90
N PRO A 377 -27.17 47.14 8.71
CA PRO A 377 -27.72 45.85 8.27
C PRO A 377 -29.15 46.02 7.73
N PRO A 378 -29.54 45.38 6.61
CA PRO A 378 -28.75 44.75 5.56
C PRO A 378 -28.36 45.79 4.48
N SER A 379 -27.18 46.41 4.56
CA SER A 379 -26.70 47.33 3.52
C SER A 379 -25.79 46.65 2.52
N LYS A 380 -25.87 47.13 1.28
CA LYS A 380 -24.98 46.77 0.18
C LYS A 380 -23.67 47.57 0.21
N VAL A 381 -23.59 48.61 1.03
CA VAL A 381 -22.41 49.46 1.19
C VAL A 381 -21.47 48.81 2.18
N VAL A 382 -20.32 48.37 1.71
CA VAL A 382 -19.40 47.56 2.49
C VAL A 382 -18.00 48.14 2.35
N ASN A 383 -17.39 48.45 3.49
CA ASN A 383 -16.06 49.09 3.54
C ASN A 383 -15.01 48.07 3.99
N PRO A 384 -13.91 47.88 3.23
CA PRO A 384 -12.82 47.00 3.66
C PRO A 384 -12.14 47.60 4.90
N THR A 385 -11.95 46.80 5.96
CA THR A 385 -11.25 47.26 7.18
C THR A 385 -9.73 47.12 7.08
N GLY A 386 -9.24 46.36 6.09
CA GLY A 386 -7.83 45.99 5.95
C GLY A 386 -7.41 44.82 6.85
N ALA A 387 -8.27 44.35 7.76
CA ALA A 387 -7.98 43.19 8.60
C ALA A 387 -8.16 41.89 7.78
N ALA A 388 -7.11 41.07 7.72
CA ALA A 388 -7.12 39.77 7.05
C ALA A 388 -6.58 38.68 7.98
N ARG A 389 -7.07 37.46 7.79
CA ARG A 389 -6.67 36.26 8.54
C ARG A 389 -6.43 35.10 7.58
N VAL A 390 -5.46 34.26 7.92
CA VAL A 390 -5.20 32.99 7.24
C VAL A 390 -5.70 31.86 8.16
N LEU A 391 -6.70 31.12 7.69
CA LEU A 391 -7.29 29.99 8.38
C LEU A 391 -6.69 28.72 7.79
N ARG A 392 -5.82 28.04 8.53
CA ARG A 392 -5.16 26.80 8.08
C ARG A 392 -5.73 25.59 8.79
N MET A 393 -6.06 24.56 8.03
CA MET A 393 -6.39 23.24 8.56
C MET A 393 -5.66 22.12 7.83
N GLN A 394 -5.51 20.99 8.52
CA GLN A 394 -4.82 19.80 8.03
C GLN A 394 -5.68 18.58 8.34
N LEU A 395 -5.87 17.73 7.34
CA LEU A 395 -6.65 16.51 7.42
C LEU A 395 -5.82 15.36 6.87
N HIS A 396 -5.90 14.19 7.51
CA HIS A 396 -5.27 13.00 6.97
C HIS A 396 -6.05 12.51 5.75
N LEU A 397 -5.31 12.25 4.66
CA LEU A 397 -5.86 11.81 3.38
C LEU A 397 -5.35 10.39 3.13
N LEU A 398 -6.25 9.42 3.06
CA LEU A 398 -5.87 8.02 2.82
C LEU A 398 -5.65 7.81 1.32
N VAL A 399 -4.40 7.66 0.92
CA VAL A 399 -4.01 7.42 -0.49
C VAL A 399 -3.76 5.94 -0.70
N THR A 400 -4.49 5.31 -1.63
CA THR A 400 -4.38 3.87 -1.91
C THR A 400 -4.53 3.60 -3.40
N GLU A 401 -4.07 2.44 -3.85
CA GLU A 401 -4.34 1.99 -5.22
C GLU A 401 -5.84 1.79 -5.43
N ARG A 402 -6.24 1.80 -6.70
CA ARG A 402 -7.61 1.50 -7.09
C ARG A 402 -7.88 0.01 -6.87
N SER A 403 -9.08 -0.33 -6.41
CA SER A 403 -9.53 -1.72 -6.23
C SER A 403 -9.52 -2.54 -7.53
N GLY A 404 -9.61 -1.85 -8.68
CA GLY A 404 -9.77 -2.51 -9.97
C GLY A 404 -11.10 -3.26 -10.05
N LEU A 405 -11.14 -4.28 -10.91
CA LEU A 405 -12.29 -5.19 -11.06
C LEU A 405 -12.16 -6.47 -10.21
N GLY A 406 -11.08 -6.59 -9.43
CA GLY A 406 -10.86 -7.76 -8.59
C GLY A 406 -11.70 -7.71 -7.31
N ILE A 407 -11.92 -8.87 -6.73
CA ILE A 407 -12.53 -9.07 -5.42
C ILE A 407 -11.50 -9.71 -4.48
N SER A 408 -11.75 -9.64 -3.17
CA SER A 408 -10.87 -10.30 -2.22
C SER A 408 -10.92 -11.82 -2.40
N TRP A 409 -9.82 -12.51 -2.06
CA TRP A 409 -9.71 -13.96 -2.22
C TRP A 409 -10.83 -14.72 -1.50
N ASP A 410 -11.26 -14.22 -0.34
CA ASP A 410 -12.25 -14.89 0.49
C ASP A 410 -13.68 -14.68 -0.07
N GLU A 411 -13.92 -13.53 -0.71
CA GLU A 411 -15.18 -13.23 -1.40
C GLU A 411 -15.30 -13.93 -2.75
N GLU A 412 -14.19 -14.44 -3.31
CA GLU A 412 -14.19 -15.28 -4.51
C GLU A 412 -14.65 -16.71 -4.21
N SER A 413 -14.62 -17.13 -2.94
CA SER A 413 -15.10 -18.45 -2.57
C SER A 413 -16.62 -18.55 -2.79
N PRO A 414 -17.11 -19.62 -3.45
CA PRO A 414 -18.54 -19.80 -3.62
C PRO A 414 -19.20 -19.92 -2.25
N PRO A 415 -20.46 -19.45 -2.09
CA PRO A 415 -21.18 -19.58 -0.84
C PRO A 415 -21.22 -21.06 -0.43
N VAL A 416 -20.87 -21.33 0.83
CA VAL A 416 -20.97 -22.68 1.39
C VAL A 416 -22.45 -22.98 1.58
N TYR A 417 -22.96 -23.98 0.87
CA TYR A 417 -24.31 -24.48 1.11
C TYR A 417 -24.31 -25.25 2.44
N GLU A 418 -25.10 -24.80 3.41
CA GLU A 418 -25.22 -25.45 4.73
C GLU A 418 -25.79 -26.88 4.65
N ASN A 419 -26.49 -27.20 3.57
CA ASN A 419 -27.20 -28.47 3.38
C ASN A 419 -26.52 -29.36 2.31
N VAL A 420 -25.20 -29.50 2.36
CA VAL A 420 -24.51 -30.53 1.57
C VAL A 420 -24.27 -31.73 2.47
N PRO A 421 -24.91 -32.89 2.21
CA PRO A 421 -24.64 -34.10 2.97
C PRO A 421 -23.15 -34.45 2.90
N VAL A 422 -22.60 -34.98 4.00
CA VAL A 422 -21.15 -35.24 4.23
C VAL A 422 -20.52 -36.15 3.17
N SER A 423 -21.33 -36.85 2.40
CA SER A 423 -20.90 -37.77 1.35
C SER A 423 -21.68 -37.50 0.06
N PRO A 424 -21.02 -37.58 -1.10
CA PRO A 424 -21.74 -37.61 -2.38
C PRO A 424 -22.77 -38.76 -2.35
N PRO A 425 -23.91 -38.62 -3.04
CA PRO A 425 -24.91 -39.68 -3.10
C PRO A 425 -24.24 -40.99 -3.52
N SER A 426 -24.56 -42.09 -2.83
CA SER A 426 -24.05 -43.40 -3.23
C SER A 426 -24.59 -43.70 -4.63
N TYR A 427 -23.70 -44.04 -5.55
CA TYR A 427 -24.14 -44.63 -6.81
C TYR A 427 -24.75 -45.98 -6.47
N GLY A 428 -26.02 -46.16 -6.80
CA GLY A 428 -26.71 -47.42 -6.59
C GLY A 428 -25.91 -48.55 -7.24
N THR A 429 -25.66 -49.62 -6.48
CA THR A 429 -24.98 -50.82 -6.98
C THR A 429 -25.76 -51.36 -8.17
N VAL A 430 -25.07 -51.65 -9.28
CA VAL A 430 -25.67 -52.34 -10.41
C VAL A 430 -26.12 -53.71 -9.91
N LEU A 431 -27.43 -53.92 -9.82
CA LEU A 431 -27.99 -55.25 -9.59
C LEU A 431 -27.82 -56.03 -10.89
N GLU A 432 -26.84 -56.91 -10.94
CA GLU A 432 -26.81 -57.96 -11.95
C GLU A 432 -27.99 -58.89 -11.65
N VAL A 433 -29.05 -58.75 -12.44
CA VAL A 433 -30.15 -59.72 -12.45
C VAL A 433 -29.63 -60.94 -13.22
N GLU A 434 -29.39 -62.04 -12.51
CA GLU A 434 -29.10 -63.31 -13.17
C GLU A 434 -30.30 -63.71 -14.03
N GLY A 435 -30.11 -63.64 -15.35
CA GLY A 435 -31.01 -64.24 -16.32
C GLY A 435 -32.04 -63.31 -16.95
N GLU A 436 -31.62 -62.18 -17.52
CA GLU A 436 -32.10 -61.73 -18.84
C GLU A 436 -31.27 -60.53 -19.33
N ALA A 437 -30.90 -60.56 -20.60
CA ALA A 437 -30.03 -59.56 -21.20
C ALA A 437 -30.66 -58.15 -21.16
N GLY A 438 -29.98 -57.20 -20.52
CA GLY A 438 -29.88 -55.84 -21.06
C GLY A 438 -30.83 -54.76 -20.57
N VAL A 439 -31.13 -54.68 -19.26
CA VAL A 439 -31.62 -53.41 -18.69
C VAL A 439 -30.89 -53.11 -17.37
N ALA A 440 -29.88 -52.25 -17.43
CA ALA A 440 -29.33 -51.62 -16.23
C ALA A 440 -30.37 -50.63 -15.69
N LEU A 441 -31.16 -51.06 -14.70
CA LEU A 441 -32.03 -50.15 -13.95
C LEU A 441 -31.14 -49.27 -13.07
N PHE A 442 -30.92 -48.03 -13.50
CA PHE A 442 -30.31 -47.01 -12.66
C PHE A 442 -31.25 -46.69 -11.50
N SER A 443 -30.90 -47.14 -10.30
CA SER A 443 -31.56 -46.69 -9.08
C SER A 443 -31.27 -45.20 -8.88
N PRO A 444 -32.29 -44.35 -8.60
CA PRO A 444 -32.05 -42.94 -8.32
C PRO A 444 -31.17 -42.79 -7.07
N PRO A 445 -30.36 -41.72 -6.99
CA PRO A 445 -29.51 -41.45 -5.84
C PRO A 445 -30.38 -41.36 -4.57
N VAL A 446 -30.01 -42.16 -3.57
CA VAL A 446 -30.68 -42.15 -2.26
C VAL A 446 -30.05 -41.05 -1.42
N TYR A 447 -30.81 -39.98 -1.17
CA TYR A 447 -30.42 -38.97 -0.20
C TYR A 447 -30.80 -39.48 1.19
N HIS A 448 -29.81 -39.72 2.04
CA HIS A 448 -30.05 -39.94 3.45
C HIS A 448 -30.36 -38.59 4.10
N GLU A 449 -31.60 -38.40 4.56
CA GLU A 449 -31.95 -37.29 5.44
C GLU A 449 -31.21 -37.50 6.77
N ALA A 450 -30.46 -36.46 7.19
CA ALA A 450 -29.78 -36.43 8.48
C ALA A 450 -30.67 -35.79 9.55
#